data_AF-A0A3M1PHE3-F1
#
_entry.id   AF-A0A3M1PHE3-F1
#
_cell.length_a   1.000
_cell.length_b   1.000
_cell.length_c   1.000
_cell.angle_alpha   90.00
_cell.angle_beta   90.00
_cell.angle_gamma   90.00
#
_symmetry.space_group_name_H-M   'P 1'
#
loop_
_entity.id
_entity.type
_entity.pdbx_description
1 polymer ?
#
loop_
_entity_poly.entity_id
_entity_poly.type
_entity_poly.pdbx_seq_one_letter_code
_entity_poly.pdbx_strand_id
1 'polypeptide(L)' 'MQIGQKVRVRRLRDRAGQAVIQRLGKVGEIQDFKMTDGSGVGVIVQFEDKFSTWFFEDELEAVS' A
#
# COMPACT_ATOMS: atom_id res chain seq x y z
N MET A 1 -5.82 -10.08 0.61
CA MET A 1 -4.99 -9.34 -0.36
C MET A 1 -4.28 -10.35 -1.26
N GLN A 2 -4.18 -10.11 -2.57
CA GLN A 2 -3.50 -11.01 -3.53
C GLN A 2 -2.69 -10.20 -4.55
N ILE A 3 -1.59 -10.76 -5.07
CA ILE A 3 -0.81 -10.10 -6.15
C ILE A 3 -1.68 -9.91 -7.39
N GLY A 4 -1.56 -8.76 -8.05
CA GLY A 4 -2.41 -8.33 -9.18
C GLY A 4 -3.74 -7.69 -8.77
N GLN A 5 -4.06 -7.67 -7.47
CA GLN A 5 -5.28 -7.04 -6.96
C GLN A 5 -5.13 -5.51 -6.92
N LYS A 6 -6.18 -4.80 -7.34
CA LYS A 6 -6.27 -3.34 -7.15
C LYS A 6 -6.72 -2.99 -5.74
N VAL A 7 -5.99 -2.06 -5.12
CA VAL A 7 -6.24 -1.60 -3.75
C VAL A 7 -6.18 -0.08 -3.68
N ARG A 8 -7.03 0.50 -2.82
CA ARG A 8 -7.00 1.93 -2.50
C ARG A 8 -6.34 2.15 -1.15
N VAL A 9 -5.51 3.18 -1.05
CA VAL A 9 -4.96 3.63 0.24
C VAL A 9 -6.06 4.40 0.98
N ARG A 10 -6.69 3.79 1.99
CA ARG A 10 -7.83 4.39 2.71
C ARG A 10 -7.43 5.26 3.90
N ARG A 11 -6.28 4.96 4.50
CA ARG A 11 -5.70 5.73 5.62
C ARG A 11 -4.21 5.46 5.70
N LEU A 12 -3.49 6.32 6.40
CA LEU A 12 -2.08 6.15 6.71
C LEU A 12 -1.90 6.20 8.22
N ARG A 13 -0.96 5.42 8.74
CA ARG A 13 -0.50 5.54 10.13
C ARG A 13 0.35 6.81 10.29
N ASP A 14 0.38 7.34 11.51
CA ASP A 14 1.24 8.48 11.83
C ASP A 14 2.71 8.13 11.51
N ARG A 15 3.41 9.06 10.84
CA ARG A 15 4.82 8.97 10.33
C ARG A 15 5.02 8.48 8.88
N ALA A 16 4.07 8.71 7.98
CA ALA A 16 4.31 8.53 6.54
C ALA A 16 5.14 9.70 5.95
N GLY A 17 6.09 9.40 5.06
CA GLY A 17 6.81 10.42 4.30
C GLY A 17 5.90 11.14 3.30
N GLN A 18 6.26 12.35 2.87
CA GLN A 18 5.42 13.20 2.01
C GLN A 18 5.01 12.52 0.69
N ALA A 19 5.89 11.72 0.09
CA ALA A 19 5.60 10.93 -1.12
C ALA A 19 4.51 9.85 -0.90
N VAL A 20 4.43 9.29 0.32
CA VAL A 20 3.42 8.30 0.71
C VAL A 20 2.10 8.99 1.04
N ILE A 21 2.14 10.16 1.68
CA ILE A 21 0.95 10.98 1.95
C ILE A 21 0.23 11.35 0.66
N GLN A 22 0.97 11.65 -0.42
CA GLN A 22 0.39 11.91 -1.75
C GLN A 22 -0.32 10.70 -2.38
N ARG A 23 -0.23 9.51 -1.78
CA ARG A 23 -0.93 8.30 -2.22
C ARG A 23 -2.23 8.04 -1.47
N LEU A 24 -2.53 8.79 -0.42
CA LEU A 24 -3.80 8.67 0.28
C LEU A 24 -4.96 8.88 -0.71
N GLY A 25 -5.91 7.95 -0.72
CA GLY A 25 -7.05 7.92 -1.64
C GLY A 25 -6.74 7.39 -3.05
N LYS A 26 -5.47 7.17 -3.41
CA LYS A 26 -5.10 6.64 -4.74
C LYS A 26 -5.22 5.12 -4.78
N VAL A 27 -5.45 4.62 -5.99
CA VAL A 27 -5.49 3.19 -6.29
C VAL A 27 -4.15 2.75 -6.86
N GLY A 28 -3.67 1.60 -6.42
CA GLY A 28 -2.52 0.92 -7.00
C GLY A 28 -2.76 -0.59 -7.08
N GLU A 29 -1.79 -1.31 -7.61
CA GLU A 29 -1.82 -2.76 -7.77
C GLU A 29 -0.81 -3.42 -6.82
N ILE A 30 -1.23 -4.50 -6.16
CA ILE A 30 -0.34 -5.28 -5.30
C ILE A 30 0.65 -6.03 -6.17
N GLN A 31 1.94 -5.75 -5.98
CA GLN A 31 3.01 -6.44 -6.70
C GLN A 31 3.66 -7.55 -5.88
N ASP A 32 3.77 -7.36 -4.56
CA ASP A 32 4.49 -8.29 -3.69
C ASP A 32 4.15 -8.07 -2.22
N PHE A 33 4.71 -8.88 -1.34
CA PHE A 33 4.60 -8.77 0.11
C PHE A 33 5.99 -8.73 0.75
N LYS A 34 6.13 -7.99 1.84
CA LYS A 34 7.37 -7.94 2.64
C LYS A 34 7.09 -8.21 4.11
N MET A 35 8.04 -8.85 4.78
CA MET A 35 8.00 -8.99 6.24
C MET A 35 8.38 -7.66 6.90
N THR A 36 7.61 -7.25 7.90
CA THR A 36 7.98 -6.14 8.79
C THR A 36 8.60 -6.68 10.08
N ASP A 37 9.46 -5.88 10.67
CA ASP A 37 10.19 -6.11 11.92
C ASP A 37 9.27 -6.36 13.14
N GLY A 38 8.02 -5.89 13.10
CA GLY A 38 7.01 -6.08 14.14
C GLY A 38 6.09 -7.29 13.98
N SER A 39 6.52 -8.35 13.28
CA SER A 39 5.73 -9.56 12.99
C SER A 39 4.54 -9.36 12.03
N GLY A 40 4.47 -8.21 11.35
CA GLY A 40 3.43 -7.92 10.37
C GLY A 40 3.85 -8.23 8.93
N VAL A 41 2.86 -8.29 8.03
CA VAL A 41 3.08 -8.33 6.58
C VAL A 41 2.79 -6.95 6.01
N GLY A 42 3.77 -6.39 5.31
CA GLY A 42 3.60 -5.20 4.47
C GLY A 42 3.22 -5.62 3.05
N VAL A 43 2.31 -4.89 2.44
CA VAL A 43 1.84 -5.08 1.07
C VAL A 43 2.55 -4.08 0.17
N ILE A 44 3.28 -4.53 -0.83
CA ILE A 44 3.95 -3.68 -1.83
C ILE A 44 2.93 -3.33 -2.91
N VAL A 45 2.69 -2.03 -3.10
CA VAL A 45 1.73 -1.49 -4.04
C VAL A 45 2.45 -0.60 -5.04
N GLN A 46 2.23 -0.86 -6.34
CA GLN A 46 2.68 -0.01 -7.42
C GLN A 46 1.55 0.87 -7.94
N PHE A 47 1.84 2.16 -8.10
CA PHE A 47 0.92 3.15 -8.63
C PHE A 47 1.21 3.45 -10.11
N GLU A 48 0.29 4.13 -10.78
CA GLU A 48 0.33 4.41 -12.23
C GLU A 48 1.60 5.14 -12.69
N ASP A 49 2.20 5.97 -11.83
CA ASP A 49 3.45 6.68 -12.11
C ASP A 49 4.70 5.84 -11.85
N LYS A 50 4.54 4.50 -11.80
CA LYS A 50 5.58 3.50 -11.52
C LYS A 50 6.17 3.59 -10.11
N PHE A 51 5.71 4.54 -9.29
CA PHE A 51 6.10 4.63 -7.89
C PHE A 51 5.61 3.40 -7.15
N SER A 52 6.51 2.74 -6.42
CA SER A 52 6.18 1.56 -5.63
C SER A 52 6.58 1.80 -4.19
N THR A 53 5.68 1.50 -3.27
CA THR A 53 5.96 1.57 -1.84
C THR A 53 5.14 0.52 -1.11
N TRP A 54 5.35 0.36 0.18
CA TRP A 54 4.66 -0.64 0.97
C TRP A 54 3.73 0.00 2.00
N PHE A 55 2.63 -0.67 2.28
CA PHE A 55 1.62 -0.28 3.27
C PHE A 55 1.28 -1.46 4.17
N PHE A 56 0.69 -1.20 5.33
CA PHE A 56 0.07 -2.26 6.12
C PHE A 56 -1.25 -2.69 5.50
N GLU A 57 -1.65 -3.94 5.74
CA GLU A 57 -2.93 -4.46 5.22
C GLU A 57 -4.13 -3.60 5.66
N ASP A 58 -4.10 -3.06 6.88
CA ASP A 58 -5.19 -2.23 7.43
C ASP A 58 -5.25 -0.80 6.86
N GLU A 59 -4.21 -0.35 6.16
CA GLU A 59 -4.14 0.93 5.44
C GLU A 59 -4.77 0.84 4.04
N LEU A 60 -4.94 -0.38 3.54
CA LEU A 60 -5.45 -0.68 2.21
C LEU A 60 -6.89 -1.18 2.27
N GLU A 61 -7.61 -1.00 1.17
CA GLU A 61 -8.89 -1.65 0.92
C GLU A 61 -8.95 -2.17 -0.50
N ALA A 62 -9.58 -3.32 -0.69
CA ALA A 62 -9.82 -3.89 -2.01
C ALA A 62 -10.78 -2.98 -2.79
N VAL A 63 -10.41 -2.64 -4.02
CA VAL A 63 -11.33 -2.01 -4.97
C VAL A 63 -12.01 -3.12 -5.74
N SER A 64 -13.34 -3.25 -5.60
CA SER A 64 -14.14 -4.22 -6.34
C SER A 64 -14.43 -3.78 -7.76
#